data_AF-A0A644YSG1-F1
#
_entry.id   AF-A0A644YSG1-F1
#
_cell.length_a   1.000
_cell.length_b   1.000
_cell.length_c   1.000
_cell.angle_alpha   90.00
_cell.angle_beta   90.00
_cell.angle_gamma   90.00
#
_symmetry.space_group_name_H-M   'P 1'
#
loop_
_entity.id
_entity.type
_entity.pdbx_description
1 polymer ?
#
loop_
_entity_poly.entity_id
_entity_poly.type
_entity_poly.pdbx_seq_one_letter_code
_entity_poly.pdbx_strand_id
1 'polypeptide(L)'
;MAVKEDYLRVSSKDLPDYIRAGLLSNAAHRQMWSKYEVTNRQAIQYLPSTATVTEVSVPSESTIYREMNTRYRELEQNKASAEEIQKAMEHDLKTYFKLTGEKEQLFCNKENLIALVPDNIIKELEKILRHVTIKTGKVVSDKVFQMMAIHIYNLVKRSQQDHVLKNDMHEAIIDKYPEMYGVAKECMTILEADLGVVIPEEEASYFIMFLMHDEMDAIERLAKVQVIVIAHGSGIASALCDTANQLLNHEGAIGINARLDEEPQQVFERLVRYIKNHQITDDILLLVDMGSLTTFAGELEKLFPLKAKSIPLVSTMHVLEASRKAMIGCGLREVYVETLKVNDYMAIYQDRKEAEQVQQPKVRPQANDSFHFRPLAIISICLTGEGTAVTIRDIIRKELSFDEKEITIVPINLVGKESIYARLQELTKEYEIICVISTFAIKTEYPTFELYTVMNRIGLQRIQDCIDEIYTYRSIKETILKYYDMPEIEELLSSIYRFNDEVNEMMSPSLFVSDKIGLSFHIIGMLRKIKRKEQIPHFEKGMVSFPQDKYIVPKLKNLFLDYFREHLEIINEDMLNHVAYAYLARSVSYIANS
;
A
#
# COMPACT_ATOMS: atom_id res chain seq x y z
N MET A 1 -31.04 51.17 6.17
CA MET A 1 -30.50 50.30 7.24
C MET A 1 -29.90 49.09 6.55
N ALA A 2 -28.58 48.89 6.67
CA ALA A 2 -27.93 47.73 6.05
C ALA A 2 -28.28 46.47 6.86
N VAL A 3 -28.79 45.46 6.16
CA VAL A 3 -29.06 44.12 6.73
C VAL A 3 -27.72 43.53 7.17
N LYS A 4 -27.55 43.27 8.47
CA LYS A 4 -26.36 42.55 8.97
C LYS A 4 -26.57 41.07 8.69
N GLU A 5 -25.64 40.48 7.95
CA GLU A 5 -25.59 39.02 7.74
C GLU A 5 -24.99 38.34 8.99
N ASP A 6 -25.54 37.17 9.36
CA ASP A 6 -25.18 36.42 10.59
C ASP A 6 -23.90 35.59 10.46
N TYR A 7 -23.07 35.85 9.45
CA TYR A 7 -21.82 35.14 9.19
C TYR A 7 -20.71 36.09 8.72
N LEU A 8 -19.46 35.75 9.02
CA LEU A 8 -18.30 36.51 8.55
C LEU A 8 -17.74 35.86 7.27
N ARG A 9 -17.76 36.61 6.16
CA ARG A 9 -17.19 36.16 4.88
C ARG A 9 -15.85 36.86 4.64
N VAL A 10 -14.79 36.08 4.42
CA VAL A 10 -13.44 36.58 4.10
C VAL A 10 -13.02 36.08 2.72
N SER A 11 -12.63 36.99 1.84
CA SER A 11 -12.19 36.71 0.46
C SER A 11 -10.76 37.20 0.20
N SER A 12 -10.18 36.81 -0.94
CA SER A 12 -8.84 37.26 -1.35
C SER A 12 -8.73 38.77 -1.58
N LYS A 13 -9.86 39.46 -1.76
CA LYS A 13 -9.94 40.93 -1.90
C LYS A 13 -9.79 41.65 -0.57
N ASP A 14 -10.09 40.96 0.54
CA ASP A 14 -10.01 41.51 1.89
C ASP A 14 -8.59 41.39 2.49
N LEU A 15 -7.66 40.74 1.77
CA LEU A 15 -6.27 40.56 2.19
C LEU A 15 -5.44 41.84 1.99
N PRO A 16 -4.48 42.12 2.88
CA PRO A 16 -3.54 43.24 2.71
C PRO A 16 -2.73 43.14 1.42
N ASP A 17 -2.40 44.29 0.81
CA ASP A 17 -1.79 44.36 -0.53
C ASP A 17 -0.44 43.64 -0.63
N TYR A 18 0.36 43.61 0.45
CA TYR A 18 1.64 42.89 0.46
C TYR A 18 1.47 41.36 0.43
N ILE A 19 0.38 40.82 0.98
CA ILE A 19 0.02 39.40 0.86
C ILE A 19 -0.51 39.14 -0.54
N ARG A 20 -1.35 40.03 -1.07
CA ARG A 20 -1.91 39.90 -2.43
C ARG A 20 -0.82 39.94 -3.51
N ALA A 21 0.22 40.76 -3.34
CA ALA A 21 1.38 40.80 -4.22
C ALA A 21 2.20 39.49 -4.16
N GLY A 22 2.33 38.88 -2.97
CA GLY A 22 2.98 37.57 -2.79
C GLY A 22 2.23 36.42 -3.48
N LEU A 23 0.89 36.49 -3.55
CA LEU A 23 0.04 35.49 -4.21
C LEU A 23 0.26 35.40 -5.73
N LEU A 24 0.81 36.44 -6.36
CA LEU A 24 1.03 36.50 -7.81
C LEU A 24 2.45 36.05 -8.23
N SER A 25 3.33 35.71 -7.28
CA SER A 25 4.74 35.40 -7.56
C SER A 25 5.14 33.93 -7.31
N ASN A 26 5.64 33.29 -8.36
CA ASN A 26 6.40 32.01 -8.42
C ASN A 26 5.77 30.66 -8.02
N ALA A 27 6.28 29.62 -8.69
CA ALA A 27 5.86 28.21 -8.66
C ALA A 27 5.92 27.53 -7.27
N ALA A 28 6.69 28.05 -6.32
CA ALA A 28 6.72 27.55 -4.95
C ALA A 28 5.40 27.80 -4.20
N HIS A 29 4.63 28.82 -4.61
CA HIS A 29 3.35 29.11 -3.96
C HIS A 29 2.28 28.07 -4.31
N ARG A 30 2.24 27.56 -5.55
CA ARG A 30 1.26 26.53 -5.97
C ARG A 30 1.34 25.24 -5.14
N GLN A 31 2.52 24.89 -4.62
CA GLN A 31 2.74 23.76 -3.70
C GLN A 31 2.26 24.01 -2.26
N MET A 32 2.12 25.26 -1.84
CA MET A 32 1.52 25.60 -0.53
C MET A 32 -0.01 25.49 -0.61
N TRP A 33 -0.60 25.86 -1.74
CA TRP A 33 -2.05 25.77 -1.97
C TRP A 33 -2.54 24.33 -2.07
N SER A 34 -1.75 23.40 -2.61
CA SER A 34 -2.09 21.97 -2.63
C SER A 34 -2.13 21.32 -1.24
N LYS A 35 -1.63 22.00 -0.19
CA LYS A 35 -1.69 21.52 1.21
C LYS A 35 -2.97 21.93 1.94
N TYR A 36 -3.78 22.82 1.38
CA TYR A 36 -5.06 23.23 1.96
C TYR A 36 -6.20 22.62 1.14
N GLU A 37 -6.92 21.64 1.71
CA GLU A 37 -8.01 20.87 1.06
C GLU A 37 -9.24 21.70 0.64
N VAL A 38 -9.30 23.00 0.99
CA VAL A 38 -10.50 23.85 0.83
C VAL A 38 -10.39 24.81 -0.37
N THR A 39 -9.47 24.56 -1.31
CA THR A 39 -9.02 25.57 -2.28
C THR A 39 -9.89 25.75 -3.53
N ASN A 40 -11.15 25.29 -3.50
CA ASN A 40 -12.14 25.59 -4.54
C ASN A 40 -13.31 26.47 -4.05
N ARG A 41 -13.10 27.29 -3.00
CA ARG A 41 -14.11 28.24 -2.52
C ARG A 41 -13.65 29.68 -2.75
N GLN A 42 -14.50 30.49 -3.40
CA GLN A 42 -14.23 31.92 -3.69
C GLN A 42 -14.12 32.79 -2.42
N ALA A 43 -14.59 32.30 -1.26
CA ALA A 43 -14.46 32.93 0.05
C ALA A 43 -14.64 31.88 1.17
N ILE A 44 -14.10 32.17 2.36
CA ILE A 44 -14.30 31.36 3.57
C ILE A 44 -15.37 32.04 4.42
N GLN A 45 -16.40 31.29 4.83
CA GLN A 45 -17.46 31.75 5.72
C GLN A 45 -17.26 31.19 7.13
N TYR A 46 -17.29 32.06 8.14
CA TYR A 46 -17.22 31.71 9.56
C TYR A 46 -18.57 31.98 10.20
N LEU A 47 -19.13 30.95 10.85
CA LEU A 47 -20.36 31.01 11.61
C LEU A 47 -20.07 31.26 13.10
N PRO A 48 -21.00 31.87 13.86
CA PRO A 48 -20.85 32.05 15.30
C PRO A 48 -20.76 30.71 16.05
N SER A 49 -20.02 30.69 17.15
CA SER A 49 -19.65 29.50 17.94
C SER A 49 -20.82 28.69 18.53
N THR A 50 -22.06 29.15 18.38
CA THR A 50 -23.29 28.49 18.85
C THR A 50 -23.97 27.63 17.79
N ALA A 51 -23.46 27.59 16.54
CA ALA A 51 -23.99 26.74 15.48
C ALA A 51 -23.40 25.32 15.58
N THR A 52 -24.27 24.32 15.68
CA THR A 52 -23.90 22.90 15.69
C THR A 52 -23.40 22.51 14.30
N VAL A 53 -22.11 22.15 14.19
CA VAL A 53 -21.51 21.66 12.94
C VAL A 53 -21.84 20.17 12.80
N THR A 54 -22.61 19.82 11.77
CA THR A 54 -22.80 18.42 11.36
C THR A 54 -21.49 17.88 10.78
N GLU A 55 -21.10 16.69 11.23
CA GLU A 55 -19.87 15.99 10.83
C GLU A 55 -19.63 16.02 9.31
N VAL A 56 -18.41 16.34 8.89
CA VAL A 56 -18.00 16.31 7.50
C VAL A 56 -17.85 14.85 7.06
N SER A 57 -18.88 14.32 6.41
CA SER A 57 -18.88 13.02 5.75
C SER A 57 -17.97 13.03 4.51
N VAL A 58 -17.47 11.85 4.14
CA VAL A 58 -16.94 11.50 2.79
C VAL A 58 -17.71 12.28 1.72
N PRO A 59 -17.05 12.90 0.72
CA PRO A 59 -17.76 13.61 -0.33
C PRO A 59 -18.71 12.62 -1.02
N SER A 60 -20.00 12.80 -0.77
CA SER A 60 -21.04 11.97 -1.38
C SER A 60 -20.97 12.13 -2.90
N GLU A 61 -21.42 11.12 -3.66
CA GLU A 61 -21.54 11.21 -5.12
C GLU A 61 -22.34 12.45 -5.57
N SER A 62 -23.30 12.91 -4.75
CA SER A 62 -24.05 14.16 -4.99
C SER A 62 -23.18 15.42 -4.93
N THR A 63 -22.05 15.40 -4.22
CA THR A 63 -21.15 16.53 -4.04
C THR A 63 -20.33 16.80 -5.31
N ILE A 64 -19.77 15.76 -5.95
CA ILE A 64 -18.95 15.91 -7.16
C ILE A 64 -19.80 16.32 -8.36
N TYR A 65 -20.93 15.64 -8.60
CA TYR A 65 -21.78 16.02 -9.73
C TYR A 65 -22.34 17.43 -9.58
N ARG A 66 -22.59 17.88 -8.34
CA ARG A 66 -22.96 19.28 -8.06
C ARG A 66 -21.81 20.25 -8.34
N GLU A 67 -20.57 19.89 -8.03
CA GLU A 67 -19.39 20.69 -8.35
C GLU A 67 -19.14 20.77 -9.86
N MET A 68 -19.28 19.65 -10.58
CA MET A 68 -19.20 19.60 -12.04
C MET A 68 -20.27 20.48 -12.70
N ASN A 69 -21.53 20.35 -12.28
CA ASN A 69 -22.62 21.19 -12.75
C ASN A 69 -22.38 22.69 -12.49
N THR A 70 -21.86 23.03 -11.31
CA THR A 70 -21.52 24.42 -10.96
C THR A 70 -20.48 24.97 -11.92
N ARG A 71 -19.42 24.20 -12.19
CA ARG A 71 -18.34 24.62 -13.07
C ARG A 71 -18.73 24.65 -14.55
N TYR A 72 -19.58 23.74 -14.99
CA TYR A 72 -20.18 23.80 -16.34
C TYR A 72 -20.90 25.14 -16.55
N ARG A 73 -21.79 25.52 -15.61
CA ARG A 73 -22.51 26.81 -15.67
C ARG A 73 -21.56 28.01 -15.67
N GLU A 74 -20.47 27.97 -14.91
CA GLU A 74 -19.47 29.03 -14.90
C GLU A 74 -18.76 29.16 -16.25
N LEU A 75 -18.37 28.05 -16.88
CA LEU A 75 -17.70 28.07 -18.18
C LEU A 75 -18.65 28.52 -19.31
N GLU A 76 -19.91 28.09 -19.24
CA GLU A 76 -20.96 28.53 -20.16
C GLU A 76 -21.24 30.04 -20.04
N GLN A 77 -21.35 30.56 -18.81
CA GLN A 77 -21.50 32.00 -18.55
C GLN A 77 -20.30 32.81 -19.05
N ASN A 78 -19.10 32.23 -19.00
CA ASN A 78 -17.88 32.83 -19.52
C ASN A 78 -17.71 32.66 -21.04
N LYS A 79 -18.72 32.12 -21.76
CA LYS A 79 -18.70 31.85 -23.20
C LYS A 79 -17.50 31.02 -23.66
N ALA A 80 -17.04 30.10 -22.82
CA ALA A 80 -16.03 29.13 -23.20
C ALA A 80 -16.53 28.31 -24.40
N SER A 81 -15.63 27.91 -25.29
CA SER A 81 -15.99 27.06 -26.43
C SER A 81 -16.42 25.67 -25.96
N ALA A 82 -17.26 24.99 -26.76
CA ALA A 82 -17.73 23.64 -26.45
C ALA A 82 -16.56 22.66 -26.18
N GLU A 83 -15.44 22.80 -26.89
CA GLU A 83 -14.23 21.99 -26.68
C GLU A 83 -13.52 22.29 -25.34
N GLU A 84 -13.50 23.55 -24.90
CA GLU A 84 -12.89 23.94 -23.61
C GLU A 84 -13.72 23.50 -22.42
N ILE A 85 -15.05 23.65 -22.54
CA ILE A 85 -16.00 23.12 -21.56
C ILE A 85 -15.83 21.61 -21.46
N GLN A 86 -15.79 20.94 -22.60
CA GLN A 86 -15.56 19.50 -22.67
C GLN A 86 -14.26 19.10 -21.96
N LYS A 87 -13.10 19.67 -22.35
CA LYS A 87 -11.81 19.32 -21.73
C LYS A 87 -11.78 19.56 -20.22
N ALA A 88 -12.40 20.65 -19.74
CA ALA A 88 -12.49 20.93 -18.32
C ALA A 88 -13.33 19.89 -17.58
N MET A 89 -14.46 19.47 -18.18
CA MET A 89 -15.35 18.48 -17.58
C MET A 89 -14.75 17.07 -17.62
N GLU A 90 -14.08 16.70 -18.71
CA GLU A 90 -13.33 15.44 -18.83
C GLU A 90 -12.21 15.38 -17.79
N HIS A 91 -11.51 16.50 -17.56
CA HIS A 91 -10.51 16.62 -16.51
C HIS A 91 -11.11 16.45 -15.11
N ASP A 92 -12.26 17.04 -14.83
CA ASP A 92 -12.88 16.99 -13.51
C ASP A 92 -13.42 15.61 -13.17
N LEU A 93 -14.07 14.98 -14.16
CA LEU A 93 -14.49 13.59 -14.11
C LEU A 93 -13.27 12.67 -13.87
N LYS A 94 -12.18 12.87 -14.61
CA LYS A 94 -10.92 12.12 -14.45
C LYS A 94 -10.26 12.38 -13.09
N THR A 95 -10.34 13.58 -12.56
CA THR A 95 -9.75 13.97 -11.28
C THR A 95 -10.51 13.29 -10.15
N TYR A 96 -11.84 13.32 -10.21
CA TYR A 96 -12.68 12.56 -9.30
C TYR A 96 -12.37 11.05 -9.37
N PHE A 97 -12.25 10.49 -10.57
CA PHE A 97 -11.93 9.06 -10.72
C PHE A 97 -10.48 8.71 -10.45
N LYS A 98 -9.53 9.64 -10.51
CA LYS A 98 -8.17 9.46 -9.97
C LYS A 98 -8.17 9.50 -8.45
N LEU A 99 -8.93 10.39 -7.82
CA LEU A 99 -9.10 10.39 -6.36
C LEU A 99 -9.80 9.12 -5.87
N THR A 100 -10.68 8.56 -6.70
CA THR A 100 -11.37 7.28 -6.42
C THR A 100 -10.53 6.07 -6.88
N GLY A 101 -9.62 6.26 -7.84
CA GLY A 101 -8.83 5.26 -8.56
C GLY A 101 -7.33 5.23 -8.22
N GLU A 102 -6.79 6.13 -7.39
CA GLU A 102 -5.52 5.89 -6.66
C GLU A 102 -5.68 4.71 -5.66
N LYS A 103 -6.91 4.23 -5.53
CA LYS A 103 -7.31 2.91 -5.02
C LYS A 103 -7.30 1.82 -6.11
N GLU A 104 -6.57 1.95 -7.22
CA GLU A 104 -6.53 0.98 -8.34
C GLU A 104 -6.03 -0.42 -7.89
N GLN A 105 -5.29 -0.52 -6.79
CA GLN A 105 -4.93 -1.81 -6.16
C GLN A 105 -6.05 -2.45 -5.32
N LEU A 106 -7.15 -1.73 -5.04
CA LEU A 106 -8.26 -2.23 -4.22
C LEU A 106 -9.34 -2.97 -5.02
N PHE A 107 -9.38 -2.80 -6.35
CA PHE A 107 -10.54 -3.20 -7.14
C PHE A 107 -10.25 -4.18 -8.28
N CYS A 108 -9.03 -4.69 -8.40
CA CYS A 108 -8.59 -5.62 -9.45
C CYS A 108 -9.22 -7.03 -9.42
N ASN A 109 -10.22 -7.29 -8.56
CA ASN A 109 -10.89 -8.59 -8.49
C ASN A 109 -12.41 -8.41 -8.39
N LYS A 110 -13.19 -9.15 -9.20
CA LYS A 110 -14.68 -9.16 -9.15
C LYS A 110 -15.20 -9.44 -7.73
N GLU A 111 -14.42 -10.14 -6.92
CA GLU A 111 -14.72 -10.52 -5.53
C GLU A 111 -14.66 -9.34 -4.53
N ASN A 112 -13.93 -8.26 -4.83
CA ASN A 112 -13.78 -7.11 -3.91
C ASN A 112 -14.91 -6.06 -4.05
N LEU A 113 -15.60 -6.01 -5.20
CA LEU A 113 -16.82 -5.19 -5.39
C LEU A 113 -18.00 -5.66 -4.52
N ILE A 114 -18.01 -6.96 -4.20
CA ILE A 114 -19.05 -7.66 -3.41
C ILE A 114 -19.16 -7.11 -1.97
N ALA A 115 -18.14 -6.42 -1.47
CA ALA A 115 -18.15 -5.85 -0.12
C ALA A 115 -18.92 -4.52 0.02
N LEU A 116 -19.16 -3.80 -1.08
CA LEU A 116 -19.75 -2.44 -1.08
C LEU A 116 -21.03 -2.32 -1.91
N VAL A 117 -21.19 -3.16 -2.93
CA VAL A 117 -22.31 -3.14 -3.86
C VAL A 117 -23.06 -4.48 -3.78
N PRO A 118 -24.37 -4.49 -3.53
CA PRO A 118 -25.17 -5.71 -3.47
C PRO A 118 -25.09 -6.55 -4.76
N ASP A 119 -25.06 -7.88 -4.61
CA ASP A 119 -24.93 -8.84 -5.74
C ASP A 119 -25.97 -8.66 -6.84
N ASN A 120 -27.19 -8.21 -6.51
CA ASN A 120 -28.23 -7.94 -7.50
C ASN A 120 -27.82 -6.78 -8.43
N ILE A 121 -27.17 -5.73 -7.92
CA ILE A 121 -26.69 -4.61 -8.74
C ILE A 121 -25.57 -5.05 -9.68
N ILE A 122 -24.66 -5.91 -9.19
CA ILE A 122 -23.57 -6.45 -10.01
C ILE A 122 -24.12 -7.30 -11.18
N LYS A 123 -25.11 -8.15 -10.92
CA LYS A 123 -25.74 -8.97 -11.96
C LYS A 123 -26.45 -8.13 -13.02
N GLU A 124 -27.13 -7.06 -12.61
CA GLU A 124 -27.77 -6.15 -13.55
C GLU A 124 -26.76 -5.35 -14.36
N LEU A 125 -25.65 -4.93 -13.74
CA LEU A 125 -24.55 -4.30 -14.47
C LEU A 125 -23.98 -5.23 -15.55
N GLU A 126 -23.72 -6.51 -15.23
CA GLU A 126 -23.25 -7.49 -16.21
C GLU A 126 -24.26 -7.71 -17.36
N LYS A 127 -25.56 -7.59 -17.08
CA LYS A 127 -26.62 -7.71 -18.08
C LYS A 127 -26.62 -6.52 -19.04
N ILE A 128 -26.61 -5.29 -18.51
CA ILE A 128 -26.59 -4.09 -19.37
C ILE A 128 -25.27 -3.96 -20.14
N LEU A 129 -24.13 -4.36 -19.57
CA LEU A 129 -22.86 -4.31 -20.29
C LEU A 129 -22.81 -5.33 -21.43
N ARG A 130 -23.40 -6.52 -21.25
CA ARG A 130 -23.60 -7.46 -22.36
C ARG A 130 -24.48 -6.86 -23.46
N HIS A 131 -25.53 -6.14 -23.09
CA HIS A 131 -26.39 -5.43 -24.04
C HIS A 131 -25.60 -4.36 -24.83
N VAL A 132 -24.77 -3.56 -24.15
CA VAL A 132 -23.86 -2.60 -24.79
C VAL A 132 -22.91 -3.30 -25.77
N THR A 133 -22.30 -4.43 -25.38
CA THR A 133 -21.41 -5.19 -26.26
C THR A 133 -22.12 -5.72 -27.49
N ILE A 134 -23.35 -6.24 -27.34
CA ILE A 134 -24.13 -6.74 -28.48
C ILE A 134 -24.50 -5.60 -29.45
N LYS A 135 -24.87 -4.43 -28.93
CA LYS A 135 -25.33 -3.30 -29.74
C LYS A 135 -24.22 -2.51 -30.42
N THR A 136 -23.05 -2.41 -29.78
CA THR A 136 -21.97 -1.51 -30.22
C THR A 136 -20.67 -2.24 -30.55
N GLY A 137 -20.56 -3.53 -30.24
CA GLY A 137 -19.30 -4.28 -30.32
C GLY A 137 -18.29 -3.89 -29.25
N LYS A 138 -18.63 -2.96 -28.35
CA LYS A 138 -17.72 -2.42 -27.35
C LYS A 138 -17.58 -3.35 -26.15
N VAL A 139 -16.32 -3.65 -25.81
CA VAL A 139 -15.96 -4.32 -24.56
C VAL A 139 -15.50 -3.26 -23.58
N VAL A 140 -16.13 -3.26 -22.41
CA VAL A 140 -15.92 -2.27 -21.36
C VAL A 140 -14.83 -2.77 -20.41
N SER A 141 -13.89 -1.91 -20.01
CA SER A 141 -12.83 -2.29 -19.09
C SER A 141 -13.33 -2.58 -17.68
N ASP A 142 -12.58 -3.37 -16.92
CA ASP A 142 -12.88 -3.65 -15.50
C ASP A 142 -12.97 -2.38 -14.66
N LYS A 143 -12.23 -1.33 -15.04
CA LYS A 143 -12.28 -0.01 -14.41
C LYS A 143 -13.64 0.65 -14.60
N VAL A 144 -14.13 0.69 -15.83
CA VAL A 144 -15.45 1.25 -16.14
C VAL A 144 -16.55 0.40 -15.51
N PHE A 145 -16.39 -0.93 -15.48
CA PHE A 145 -17.29 -1.84 -14.74
C PHE A 145 -17.42 -1.41 -13.26
N GLN A 146 -16.32 -1.21 -12.56
CA GLN A 146 -16.35 -0.80 -11.14
C GLN A 146 -17.01 0.57 -10.94
N MET A 147 -16.69 1.52 -11.80
CA MET A 147 -17.25 2.88 -11.75
C MET A 147 -18.76 2.86 -11.95
N MET A 148 -19.24 2.09 -12.92
CA MET A 148 -20.67 1.92 -13.17
C MET A 148 -21.37 1.18 -12.02
N ALA A 149 -20.72 0.20 -11.39
CA ALA A 149 -21.31 -0.52 -10.25
C ALA A 149 -21.62 0.41 -9.07
N ILE A 150 -20.70 1.32 -8.76
CA ILE A 150 -20.88 2.32 -7.70
C ILE A 150 -21.97 3.32 -8.08
N HIS A 151 -21.93 3.83 -9.31
CA HIS A 151 -22.92 4.80 -9.81
C HIS A 151 -24.34 4.22 -9.76
N ILE A 152 -24.54 2.98 -10.23
CA ILE A 152 -25.84 2.31 -10.20
C ILE A 152 -26.31 2.06 -8.77
N TYR A 153 -25.41 1.62 -7.88
CA TYR A 153 -25.76 1.42 -6.47
C TYR A 153 -26.28 2.70 -5.81
N ASN A 154 -25.60 3.82 -6.03
CA ASN A 154 -26.01 5.11 -5.49
C ASN A 154 -27.24 5.68 -6.22
N LEU A 155 -27.39 5.46 -7.51
CA LEU A 155 -28.59 5.79 -8.27
C LEU A 155 -29.83 5.10 -7.69
N VAL A 156 -29.75 3.80 -7.41
CA VAL A 156 -30.84 3.04 -6.78
C VAL A 156 -31.17 3.61 -5.40
N LYS A 157 -30.15 3.90 -4.59
CA LYS A 157 -30.33 4.48 -3.25
C LYS A 157 -31.00 5.87 -3.30
N ARG A 158 -30.69 6.68 -4.31
CA ARG A 158 -31.26 8.03 -4.51
C ARG A 158 -32.67 8.00 -5.08
N SER A 159 -32.95 7.09 -6.01
CA SER A 159 -34.29 6.88 -6.58
C SER A 159 -35.30 6.51 -5.48
N GLN A 160 -34.87 5.75 -4.46
CA GLN A 160 -35.68 5.43 -3.28
C GLN A 160 -35.90 6.61 -2.31
N GLN A 161 -35.18 7.72 -2.49
CA GLN A 161 -35.23 8.91 -1.63
C GLN A 161 -35.80 10.15 -2.36
N ASP A 162 -36.42 9.97 -3.54
CA ASP A 162 -36.94 11.04 -4.41
C ASP A 162 -35.92 12.14 -4.74
N HIS A 163 -34.62 11.79 -4.79
CA HIS A 163 -33.55 12.73 -5.09
C HIS A 163 -33.07 12.58 -6.54
N VAL A 164 -33.42 13.55 -7.39
CA VAL A 164 -33.01 13.61 -8.80
C VAL A 164 -31.68 14.34 -8.92
N LEU A 165 -30.69 13.70 -9.56
CA LEU A 165 -29.52 14.43 -10.04
C LEU A 165 -29.82 15.03 -11.40
N LYS A 166 -29.88 16.34 -11.42
CA LYS A 166 -29.87 17.09 -12.68
C LYS A 166 -28.45 17.04 -13.25
N ASN A 167 -28.31 16.64 -14.51
CA ASN A 167 -27.08 16.81 -15.26
C ASN A 167 -27.22 18.03 -16.16
N ASP A 168 -26.58 19.15 -15.80
CA ASP A 168 -26.68 20.38 -16.60
C ASP A 168 -25.99 20.25 -17.97
N MET A 169 -25.25 19.15 -18.20
CA MET A 169 -24.56 18.82 -19.45
C MET A 169 -25.33 17.83 -20.33
N HIS A 170 -26.54 17.44 -19.95
CA HIS A 170 -27.28 16.37 -20.59
C HIS A 170 -27.41 16.54 -22.11
N GLU A 171 -27.88 17.71 -22.55
CA GLU A 171 -28.08 18.02 -23.97
C GLU A 171 -26.77 17.96 -24.78
N ALA A 172 -25.70 18.57 -24.24
CA ALA A 172 -24.39 18.60 -24.90
C ALA A 172 -23.77 17.19 -25.10
N ILE A 173 -24.01 16.27 -24.15
CA ILE A 173 -23.50 14.89 -24.24
C ILE A 173 -24.30 14.09 -25.27
N ILE A 174 -25.61 14.30 -25.35
CA ILE A 174 -26.48 13.63 -26.32
C ILE A 174 -26.14 14.06 -27.75
N ASP A 175 -25.96 15.36 -27.96
CA ASP A 175 -25.60 15.90 -29.28
C ASP A 175 -24.27 15.33 -29.79
N LYS A 176 -23.32 15.08 -28.88
CA LYS A 176 -22.00 14.54 -29.20
C LYS A 176 -22.01 13.03 -29.43
N TYR A 177 -22.86 12.28 -28.71
CA TYR A 177 -22.92 10.82 -28.79
C TYR A 177 -24.35 10.31 -29.05
N PRO A 178 -24.96 10.68 -30.20
CA PRO A 178 -26.37 10.40 -30.46
C PRO A 178 -26.66 8.89 -30.57
N GLU A 179 -25.72 8.11 -31.11
CA GLU A 179 -25.86 6.64 -31.20
C GLU A 179 -25.79 5.97 -29.83
N MET A 180 -24.91 6.45 -28.95
CA MET A 180 -24.76 5.91 -27.59
C MET A 180 -25.94 6.28 -26.70
N TYR A 181 -26.63 7.38 -26.98
CA TYR A 181 -27.81 7.77 -26.22
C TYR A 181 -28.96 6.77 -26.34
N GLY A 182 -29.19 6.23 -27.55
CA GLY A 182 -30.17 5.16 -27.73
C GLY A 182 -29.84 3.92 -26.89
N VAL A 183 -28.56 3.51 -26.88
CA VAL A 183 -28.09 2.38 -26.09
C VAL A 183 -28.18 2.64 -24.59
N ALA A 184 -27.85 3.87 -24.15
CA ALA A 184 -27.97 4.27 -22.75
C ALA A 184 -29.43 4.23 -22.26
N LYS A 185 -30.39 4.70 -23.06
CA LYS A 185 -31.83 4.56 -22.73
C LYS A 185 -32.27 3.12 -22.59
N GLU A 186 -31.88 2.26 -23.54
CA GLU A 186 -32.19 0.84 -23.45
C GLU A 186 -31.62 0.21 -22.17
N CYS A 187 -30.40 0.57 -21.77
CA CYS A 187 -29.79 0.11 -20.52
C CYS A 187 -30.55 0.58 -19.28
N MET A 188 -31.01 1.84 -19.26
CA MET A 188 -31.81 2.37 -18.16
C MET A 188 -33.16 1.65 -18.06
N THR A 189 -33.84 1.40 -19.19
CA THR A 189 -35.12 0.66 -19.19
C THR A 189 -34.94 -0.77 -18.63
N ILE A 190 -33.82 -1.43 -18.92
CA ILE A 190 -33.49 -2.72 -18.32
C ILE A 190 -33.36 -2.58 -16.79
N LEU A 191 -32.57 -1.61 -16.33
CA LEU A 191 -32.38 -1.36 -14.89
C LEU A 191 -33.67 -1.01 -14.16
N GLU A 192 -34.54 -0.17 -14.74
CA GLU A 192 -35.84 0.19 -14.18
C GLU A 192 -36.73 -1.05 -13.99
N ALA A 193 -36.79 -1.90 -15.00
CA ALA A 193 -37.60 -3.12 -14.98
C ALA A 193 -37.10 -4.13 -13.95
N ASP A 194 -35.79 -4.33 -13.86
CA ASP A 194 -35.19 -5.37 -13.02
C ASP A 194 -35.02 -4.94 -11.55
N LEU A 195 -34.77 -3.65 -11.29
CA LEU A 195 -34.53 -3.10 -9.95
C LEU A 195 -35.74 -2.40 -9.33
N GLY A 196 -36.82 -2.19 -10.10
CA GLY A 196 -38.06 -1.57 -9.61
C GLY A 196 -37.88 -0.12 -9.20
N VAL A 197 -36.98 0.60 -9.88
CA VAL A 197 -36.68 2.02 -9.64
C VAL A 197 -37.15 2.87 -10.82
N VAL A 198 -37.37 4.16 -10.58
CA VAL A 198 -37.58 5.14 -11.66
C VAL A 198 -36.28 5.89 -11.86
N ILE A 199 -35.76 5.87 -13.09
CA ILE A 199 -34.48 6.49 -13.45
C ILE A 199 -34.76 7.75 -14.27
N PRO A 200 -34.31 8.93 -13.81
CA PRO A 200 -34.43 10.16 -14.59
C PRO A 200 -33.71 10.05 -15.94
N GLU A 201 -34.26 10.66 -16.99
CA GLU A 201 -33.69 10.62 -18.34
C GLU A 201 -32.27 11.22 -18.37
N GLU A 202 -32.00 12.16 -17.47
CA GLU A 202 -30.71 12.82 -17.28
C GLU A 202 -29.57 11.86 -16.88
N GLU A 203 -29.88 10.67 -16.35
CA GLU A 203 -28.86 9.65 -16.03
C GLU A 203 -28.25 9.02 -17.28
N ALA A 204 -28.92 9.12 -18.44
CA ALA A 204 -28.41 8.60 -19.70
C ALA A 204 -27.05 9.22 -20.06
N SER A 205 -26.87 10.52 -19.79
CA SER A 205 -25.63 11.21 -20.13
C SER A 205 -24.46 10.78 -19.25
N TYR A 206 -24.70 10.42 -17.98
CA TYR A 206 -23.65 9.82 -17.14
C TYR A 206 -23.26 8.43 -17.63
N PHE A 207 -24.23 7.60 -18.03
CA PHE A 207 -23.95 6.29 -18.63
C PHE A 207 -23.10 6.42 -19.90
N ILE A 208 -23.42 7.37 -20.78
CA ILE A 208 -22.60 7.66 -21.96
C ILE A 208 -21.17 8.03 -21.54
N MET A 209 -21.01 8.93 -20.56
CA MET A 209 -19.68 9.34 -20.09
C MET A 209 -18.85 8.15 -19.59
N PHE A 210 -19.46 7.24 -18.82
CA PHE A 210 -18.79 6.01 -18.37
C PHE A 210 -18.37 5.12 -19.53
N LEU A 211 -19.30 4.87 -20.45
CA LEU A 211 -19.03 4.01 -21.60
C LEU A 211 -17.94 4.60 -22.50
N MET A 212 -17.81 5.92 -22.61
CA MET A 212 -16.78 6.57 -23.42
C MET A 212 -15.42 6.74 -22.72
N HIS A 213 -15.33 6.46 -21.42
CA HIS A 213 -14.12 6.67 -20.61
C HIS A 213 -12.87 5.96 -21.16
N ASP A 214 -13.00 4.70 -21.59
CA ASP A 214 -11.86 3.91 -22.10
C ASP A 214 -11.23 4.48 -23.38
N GLU A 215 -12.06 5.09 -24.25
CA GLU A 215 -11.60 5.74 -25.49
C GLU A 215 -10.88 7.05 -25.20
N MET A 216 -11.31 7.75 -24.15
CA MET A 216 -10.65 8.97 -23.67
C MET A 216 -9.28 8.67 -23.04
N ASP A 217 -9.17 7.58 -22.27
CA ASP A 217 -7.88 7.12 -21.73
C ASP A 217 -6.94 6.58 -22.84
N ALA A 218 -7.46 6.04 -23.95
CA ALA A 218 -6.64 5.55 -25.07
C ALA A 218 -5.96 6.68 -25.87
N ILE A 219 -6.62 7.83 -26.03
CA ILE A 219 -6.08 9.00 -26.74
C ILE A 219 -4.94 9.67 -25.93
N GLU A 220 -5.00 9.60 -24.58
CA GLU A 220 -3.96 10.16 -23.71
C GLU A 220 -2.82 9.19 -23.36
N ARG A 221 -2.98 7.89 -23.65
CA ARG A 221 -1.98 6.83 -23.43
C ARG A 221 -0.91 6.72 -24.53
N LEU A 222 -0.79 7.71 -25.41
CA LEU A 222 0.40 7.83 -26.26
C LEU A 222 1.60 8.09 -25.33
N ALA A 223 2.51 7.12 -25.24
CA ALA A 223 3.65 7.14 -24.33
C ALA A 223 4.44 8.43 -24.53
N LYS A 224 4.48 9.30 -23.50
CA LYS A 224 5.20 10.58 -23.57
C LYS A 224 6.71 10.43 -23.41
N VAL A 225 7.19 9.22 -23.08
CA VAL A 225 8.59 8.94 -22.78
C VAL A 225 9.03 7.65 -23.44
N GLN A 226 10.08 7.72 -24.26
CA GLN A 226 10.78 6.57 -24.82
C GLN A 226 11.95 6.15 -23.91
N VAL A 227 11.96 4.89 -23.48
CA VAL A 227 13.06 4.31 -22.69
C VAL A 227 14.08 3.68 -23.64
N ILE A 228 15.34 4.10 -23.56
CA ILE A 228 16.45 3.56 -24.36
C ILE A 228 17.59 3.14 -23.44
N VAL A 229 18.02 1.89 -23.56
CA VAL A 229 19.13 1.31 -22.80
C VAL A 229 20.38 1.29 -23.67
N ILE A 230 21.50 1.79 -23.17
CA ILE A 230 22.80 1.74 -23.85
C ILE A 230 23.83 1.13 -22.91
N ALA A 231 24.38 -0.03 -23.29
CA ALA A 231 25.35 -0.73 -22.45
C ALA A 231 26.48 -1.30 -23.30
N HIS A 232 27.68 -1.36 -22.73
CA HIS A 232 28.84 -2.00 -23.32
C HIS A 232 28.63 -3.52 -23.38
N GLY A 233 29.22 -4.16 -24.38
CA GLY A 233 29.07 -5.59 -24.66
C GLY A 233 28.08 -5.85 -25.80
N SER A 234 28.18 -7.02 -26.42
CA SER A 234 27.46 -7.33 -27.67
C SER A 234 25.96 -7.61 -27.50
N GLY A 235 25.45 -7.79 -26.28
CA GLY A 235 24.06 -8.17 -26.04
C GLY A 235 23.46 -7.74 -24.71
N ILE A 236 24.15 -6.92 -23.91
CA ILE A 236 23.67 -6.55 -22.57
C ILE A 236 22.43 -5.67 -22.64
N ALA A 237 22.46 -4.58 -23.43
CA ALA A 237 21.33 -3.68 -23.54
C ALA A 237 20.09 -4.39 -24.10
N SER A 238 20.28 -5.24 -25.11
CA SER A 238 19.19 -6.06 -25.66
C SER A 238 18.60 -7.00 -24.62
N ALA A 239 19.42 -7.76 -23.89
CA ALA A 239 18.92 -8.71 -22.89
C ALA A 239 18.15 -8.02 -21.74
N LEU A 240 18.60 -6.84 -21.31
CA LEU A 240 17.89 -6.05 -20.30
C LEU A 240 16.52 -5.58 -20.78
N CYS A 241 16.44 -5.09 -22.03
CA CYS A 241 15.18 -4.69 -22.65
C CYS A 241 14.25 -5.88 -22.89
N ASP A 242 14.75 -7.00 -23.42
CA ASP A 242 13.97 -8.20 -23.69
C ASP A 242 13.31 -8.72 -22.41
N THR A 243 14.07 -8.76 -21.30
CA THR A 243 13.55 -9.18 -20.00
C THR A 243 12.43 -8.25 -19.51
N ALA A 244 12.63 -6.93 -19.57
CA ALA A 244 11.63 -5.96 -19.13
C ALA A 244 10.37 -5.98 -20.02
N ASN A 245 10.55 -6.06 -21.34
CA ASN A 245 9.47 -6.11 -22.31
C ASN A 245 8.63 -7.38 -22.16
N GLN A 246 9.25 -8.54 -21.91
CA GLN A 246 8.53 -9.79 -21.63
C GLN A 246 7.74 -9.71 -20.32
N LEU A 247 8.33 -9.15 -19.26
CA LEU A 247 7.64 -9.01 -17.96
C LEU A 247 6.45 -8.04 -18.02
N LEU A 248 6.54 -7.00 -18.84
CA LEU A 248 5.47 -6.01 -19.03
C LEU A 248 4.50 -6.37 -20.16
N ASN A 249 4.78 -7.46 -20.89
CA ASN A 249 4.07 -7.86 -22.10
C ASN A 249 3.91 -6.70 -23.10
N HIS A 250 4.98 -5.91 -23.29
CA HIS A 250 4.98 -4.70 -24.11
C HIS A 250 6.37 -4.40 -24.66
N GLU A 251 6.49 -4.14 -25.95
CA GLU A 251 7.76 -3.81 -26.62
C GLU A 251 8.10 -2.31 -26.50
N GLY A 252 8.30 -1.84 -25.27
CA GLY A 252 8.50 -0.40 -24.98
C GLY A 252 9.96 0.03 -24.83
N ALA A 253 10.81 -0.83 -24.27
CA ALA A 253 12.23 -0.53 -24.04
C ALA A 253 13.09 -0.93 -25.24
N ILE A 254 14.03 -0.06 -25.62
CA ILE A 254 14.89 -0.23 -26.79
C ILE A 254 16.34 -0.37 -26.36
N GLY A 255 17.03 -1.43 -26.77
CA GLY A 255 18.43 -1.69 -26.42
C GLY A 255 19.41 -1.34 -27.53
N ILE A 256 20.48 -0.60 -27.22
CA ILE A 256 21.62 -0.31 -28.09
C ILE A 256 22.90 -0.85 -27.45
N ASN A 257 23.45 -1.92 -28.04
CA ASN A 257 24.71 -2.52 -27.60
C ASN A 257 25.90 -1.71 -28.12
N ALA A 258 26.82 -1.32 -27.24
CA ALA A 258 28.08 -0.65 -27.56
C ALA A 258 29.23 -1.66 -27.49
N ARG A 259 30.10 -1.73 -28.51
CA ARG A 259 31.27 -2.62 -28.43
C ARG A 259 32.36 -1.97 -27.57
N LEU A 260 33.19 -2.76 -26.89
CA LEU A 260 34.26 -2.23 -26.03
C LEU A 260 35.37 -1.51 -26.81
N ASP A 261 35.53 -1.86 -28.08
CA ASP A 261 36.44 -1.25 -29.05
C ASP A 261 35.80 -0.09 -29.84
N GLU A 262 34.54 0.24 -29.56
CA GLU A 262 33.79 1.29 -30.24
C GLU A 262 33.99 2.63 -29.52
N GLU A 263 34.34 3.67 -30.28
CA GLU A 263 34.44 5.03 -29.75
C GLU A 263 33.04 5.57 -29.39
N PRO A 264 32.86 6.30 -28.27
CA PRO A 264 31.55 6.81 -27.83
C PRO A 264 30.80 7.61 -28.91
N GLN A 265 31.54 8.34 -29.75
CA GLN A 265 30.98 9.09 -30.88
C GLN A 265 30.20 8.18 -31.85
N GLN A 266 30.70 6.97 -32.13
CA GLN A 266 30.07 6.02 -33.05
C GLN A 266 28.77 5.46 -32.46
N VAL A 267 28.76 5.19 -31.14
CA VAL A 267 27.55 4.78 -30.41
C VAL A 267 26.50 5.89 -30.46
N PHE A 268 26.91 7.15 -30.24
CA PHE A 268 26.03 8.30 -30.30
C PHE A 268 25.42 8.50 -31.69
N GLU A 269 26.21 8.37 -32.76
CA GLU A 269 25.72 8.44 -34.14
C GLU A 269 24.66 7.37 -34.45
N ARG A 270 24.84 6.16 -33.90
CA ARG A 270 23.84 5.08 -34.02
C ARG A 270 22.55 5.41 -33.28
N LEU A 271 22.63 5.97 -32.07
CA LEU A 271 21.47 6.45 -31.31
C LEU A 271 20.71 7.53 -32.10
N VAL A 272 21.42 8.53 -32.63
CA VAL A 272 20.81 9.61 -33.45
C VAL A 272 20.15 9.05 -34.71
N ARG A 273 20.80 8.11 -35.40
CA ARG A 273 20.23 7.44 -36.58
C ARG A 273 18.98 6.65 -36.23
N TYR A 274 18.99 5.96 -35.09
CA TYR A 274 17.86 5.19 -34.59
C TYR A 274 16.65 6.09 -34.34
N ILE A 275 16.83 7.19 -33.59
CA ILE A 275 15.78 8.18 -33.28
C ILE A 275 15.16 8.73 -34.56
N LYS A 276 15.98 9.09 -35.56
CA LYS A 276 15.51 9.61 -36.85
C LYS A 276 14.72 8.58 -37.64
N ASN A 277 15.23 7.36 -37.76
CA ASN A 277 14.61 6.30 -38.56
C ASN A 277 13.24 5.88 -38.00
N HIS A 278 13.09 5.90 -36.68
CA HIS A 278 11.84 5.53 -36.00
C HIS A 278 10.95 6.73 -35.69
N GLN A 279 11.32 7.94 -36.12
CA GLN A 279 10.56 9.17 -35.92
C GLN A 279 10.14 9.40 -34.46
N ILE A 280 11.04 9.11 -33.52
CA ILE A 280 10.75 9.25 -32.08
C ILE A 280 10.62 10.73 -31.76
N THR A 281 9.42 11.14 -31.35
CA THR A 281 9.09 12.51 -30.94
C THR A 281 8.94 12.66 -29.43
N ASP A 282 8.87 11.55 -28.71
CA ASP A 282 8.66 11.51 -27.26
C ASP A 282 9.93 11.93 -26.51
N ASP A 283 9.75 12.39 -25.27
CA ASP A 283 10.88 12.66 -24.38
C ASP A 283 11.68 11.36 -24.13
N ILE A 284 12.99 11.44 -23.90
CA ILE A 284 13.84 10.24 -23.84
C ILE A 284 14.43 10.04 -22.45
N LEU A 285 14.26 8.85 -21.88
CA LEU A 285 15.05 8.40 -20.74
C LEU A 285 16.11 7.41 -21.21
N LEU A 286 17.38 7.84 -21.11
CA LEU A 286 18.54 7.00 -21.36
C LEU A 286 18.92 6.26 -20.07
N LEU A 287 18.99 4.94 -20.14
CA LEU A 287 19.54 4.11 -19.08
C LEU A 287 20.88 3.56 -19.57
N VAL A 288 21.96 3.95 -18.91
CA VAL A 288 23.32 3.62 -19.37
C VAL A 288 24.09 2.85 -18.32
N ASP A 289 25.06 2.05 -18.73
CA ASP A 289 25.90 1.31 -17.79
C ASP A 289 26.91 2.24 -17.10
N MET A 290 27.76 2.93 -17.86
CA MET A 290 28.89 3.70 -17.33
C MET A 290 29.47 4.71 -18.33
N GLY A 291 30.38 5.54 -17.81
CA GLY A 291 31.34 6.31 -18.60
C GLY A 291 30.73 7.49 -19.37
N SER A 292 31.28 7.74 -20.55
CA SER A 292 30.91 8.88 -21.42
C SER A 292 29.48 8.80 -21.95
N LEU A 293 28.80 7.65 -21.88
CA LEU A 293 27.42 7.48 -22.33
C LEU A 293 26.43 8.34 -21.52
N THR A 294 26.77 8.71 -20.28
CA THR A 294 25.90 9.53 -19.42
C THR A 294 25.67 10.95 -19.95
N THR A 295 26.54 11.43 -20.84
CA THR A 295 26.43 12.78 -21.42
C THR A 295 25.50 12.85 -22.63
N PHE A 296 25.11 11.70 -23.19
CA PHE A 296 24.34 11.63 -24.43
C PHE A 296 22.99 12.34 -24.33
N ALA A 297 22.36 12.33 -23.16
CA ALA A 297 21.10 13.04 -22.95
C ALA A 297 21.24 14.54 -23.25
N GLY A 298 22.29 15.19 -22.76
CA GLY A 298 22.53 16.62 -23.02
C GLY A 298 22.88 16.92 -24.47
N GLU A 299 23.51 15.99 -25.18
CA GLU A 299 23.80 16.13 -26.62
C GLU A 299 22.55 15.91 -27.48
N LEU A 300 21.65 14.99 -27.09
CA LEU A 300 20.37 14.79 -27.78
C LEU A 300 19.47 16.03 -27.71
N GLU A 301 19.39 16.68 -26.56
CA GLU A 301 18.58 17.90 -26.38
C GLU A 301 19.03 19.07 -27.27
N LYS A 302 20.28 19.07 -27.77
CA LYS A 302 20.77 20.07 -28.74
C LYS A 302 20.34 19.77 -30.17
N LEU A 303 20.07 18.50 -30.49
CA LEU A 303 19.80 18.02 -31.85
C LEU A 303 18.31 17.84 -32.15
N PHE A 304 17.50 17.59 -31.12
CA PHE A 304 16.08 17.29 -31.25
C PHE A 304 15.23 18.17 -30.32
N PRO A 305 14.01 18.54 -30.73
CA PRO A 305 13.08 19.33 -29.91
C PRO A 305 12.35 18.45 -28.87
N LEU A 306 13.10 17.65 -28.11
CA LEU A 306 12.63 16.77 -27.03
C LEU A 306 13.46 16.99 -25.76
N LYS A 307 12.98 16.52 -24.61
CA LYS A 307 13.77 16.46 -23.37
C LYS A 307 14.42 15.10 -23.21
N ALA A 308 15.62 15.09 -22.65
CA ALA A 308 16.32 13.85 -22.36
C ALA A 308 16.97 13.84 -20.98
N LYS A 309 16.96 12.68 -20.33
CA LYS A 309 17.69 12.43 -19.07
C LYS A 309 18.46 11.12 -19.16
N SER A 310 19.55 11.02 -18.41
CA SER A 310 20.37 9.81 -18.33
C SER A 310 20.47 9.32 -16.89
N ILE A 311 20.33 8.01 -16.68
CA ILE A 311 20.59 7.32 -15.41
C ILE A 311 21.73 6.32 -15.63
N PRO A 312 22.85 6.42 -14.90
CA PRO A 312 23.95 5.45 -14.96
C PRO A 312 23.63 4.18 -14.16
N LEU A 313 24.50 3.17 -14.27
CA LEU A 313 24.39 1.90 -13.52
C LEU A 313 23.09 1.14 -13.81
N VAL A 314 22.68 1.10 -15.08
CA VAL A 314 21.46 0.40 -15.49
C VAL A 314 21.47 -1.07 -15.06
N SER A 315 20.32 -1.52 -14.58
CA SER A 315 20.02 -2.92 -14.28
C SER A 315 18.61 -3.25 -14.80
N THR A 316 18.25 -4.53 -14.81
CA THR A 316 16.91 -4.97 -15.26
C THR A 316 15.79 -4.23 -14.52
N MET A 317 15.97 -3.95 -13.23
CA MET A 317 14.99 -3.22 -12.41
C MET A 317 14.81 -1.77 -12.85
N HIS A 318 15.88 -1.10 -13.29
CA HIS A 318 15.79 0.25 -13.84
C HIS A 318 14.99 0.27 -15.14
N VAL A 319 15.24 -0.69 -16.04
CA VAL A 319 14.53 -0.81 -17.31
C VAL A 319 13.05 -1.12 -17.09
N LEU A 320 12.76 -2.03 -16.16
CA LEU A 320 11.40 -2.41 -15.79
C LEU A 320 10.61 -1.23 -15.22
N GLU A 321 11.16 -0.52 -14.23
CA GLU A 321 10.44 0.59 -13.59
C GLU A 321 10.25 1.78 -14.54
N ALA A 322 11.29 2.14 -15.30
CA ALA A 322 11.21 3.18 -16.32
C ALA A 322 10.13 2.86 -17.37
N SER A 323 10.12 1.63 -17.89
CA SER A 323 9.17 1.20 -18.94
C SER A 323 7.76 1.14 -18.41
N ARG A 324 7.55 0.61 -17.21
CA ARG A 324 6.24 0.56 -16.54
C ARG A 324 5.66 1.96 -16.35
N LYS A 325 6.48 2.93 -15.91
CA LYS A 325 6.06 4.33 -15.73
C LYS A 325 5.78 5.03 -17.05
N ALA A 326 6.59 4.79 -18.07
CA ALA A 326 6.35 5.31 -19.41
C ALA A 326 5.03 4.79 -20.01
N MET A 327 4.73 3.50 -19.84
CA MET A 327 3.49 2.86 -20.32
C MET A 327 2.21 3.46 -19.73
N ILE A 328 2.23 3.89 -18.47
CA ILE A 328 1.07 4.53 -17.82
C ILE A 328 0.97 6.03 -18.14
N GLY A 329 1.81 6.55 -19.04
CA GLY A 329 1.74 7.93 -19.53
C GLY A 329 2.40 8.97 -18.61
N CYS A 330 3.25 8.55 -17.68
CA CYS A 330 4.03 9.48 -16.84
C CYS A 330 4.98 10.33 -17.70
N GLY A 331 5.18 11.59 -17.31
CA GLY A 331 6.14 12.47 -17.98
C GLY A 331 7.59 12.20 -17.58
N LEU A 332 8.56 12.63 -18.40
CA LEU A 332 10.00 12.32 -18.23
C LEU A 332 10.53 12.58 -16.83
N ARG A 333 10.13 13.68 -16.19
CA ARG A 333 10.58 14.02 -14.83
C ARG A 333 10.17 12.97 -13.81
N GLU A 334 8.94 12.48 -13.89
CA GLU A 334 8.44 11.46 -12.95
C GLU A 334 9.13 10.13 -13.22
N VAL A 335 9.19 9.70 -14.48
CA VAL A 335 9.88 8.46 -14.87
C VAL A 335 11.33 8.49 -14.38
N TYR A 336 12.05 9.61 -14.55
CA TYR A 336 13.43 9.78 -14.09
C TYR A 336 13.58 9.67 -12.57
N VAL A 337 12.73 10.37 -11.80
CA VAL A 337 12.82 10.38 -10.33
C VAL A 337 12.51 9.01 -9.75
N GLU A 338 11.48 8.33 -10.24
CA GLU A 338 11.10 7.00 -9.73
C GLU A 338 12.14 5.93 -10.11
N THR A 339 12.70 6.02 -11.31
CA THR A 339 13.76 5.09 -11.74
C THR A 339 15.04 5.26 -10.92
N LEU A 340 15.38 6.49 -10.47
CA LEU A 340 16.55 6.71 -9.60
C LEU A 340 16.43 6.01 -8.24
N LYS A 341 15.21 5.86 -7.70
CA LYS A 341 14.96 5.20 -6.41
C LYS A 341 15.27 3.70 -6.44
N VAL A 342 15.41 3.09 -7.62
CA VAL A 342 15.85 1.69 -7.75
C VAL A 342 17.22 1.47 -7.11
N ASN A 343 18.10 2.48 -7.14
CA ASN A 343 19.41 2.43 -6.47
C ASN A 343 19.30 2.43 -4.95
N ASP A 344 18.27 3.07 -4.38
CA ASP A 344 18.02 3.05 -2.94
C ASP A 344 17.61 1.64 -2.48
N TYR A 345 17.00 0.84 -3.36
CA TYR A 345 16.68 -0.56 -3.11
C TYR A 345 17.93 -1.44 -2.94
N MET A 346 19.06 -1.09 -3.59
CA MET A 346 20.33 -1.83 -3.43
C MET A 346 21.05 -1.52 -2.11
N ALA A 347 20.92 -0.30 -1.57
CA ALA A 347 21.45 0.06 -0.26
C ALA A 347 20.82 -0.80 0.86
N ILE A 348 19.54 -1.15 0.71
CA ILE A 348 18.79 -2.02 1.62
C ILE A 348 19.36 -3.44 1.71
N TYR A 349 20.00 -3.96 0.65
CA TYR A 349 20.60 -5.30 0.65
C TYR A 349 22.03 -5.34 1.18
N GLN A 350 22.79 -4.24 1.10
CA GLN A 350 24.16 -4.17 1.61
C GLN A 350 24.21 -4.01 3.13
N ASP A 351 23.24 -3.28 3.71
CA ASP A 351 23.06 -3.13 5.16
C ASP A 351 22.86 -4.46 5.90
N ARG A 352 22.32 -5.47 5.22
CA ARG A 352 22.10 -6.81 5.77
C ARG A 352 23.41 -7.54 6.15
N LYS A 353 24.51 -7.27 5.44
CA LYS A 353 25.79 -7.95 5.71
C LYS A 353 26.62 -7.29 6.80
N GLU A 354 26.45 -5.99 7.04
CA GLU A 354 27.13 -5.29 8.14
C GLU A 354 26.39 -5.51 9.48
N ALA A 355 25.06 -5.62 9.45
CA ALA A 355 24.25 -5.93 10.64
C ALA A 355 24.46 -7.36 11.18
N GLU A 356 24.88 -8.32 10.35
CA GLU A 356 25.18 -9.70 10.77
C GLU A 356 26.53 -9.85 11.50
N GLN A 357 27.41 -8.83 11.48
CA GLN A 357 28.76 -8.91 12.07
C GLN A 357 28.96 -8.15 13.38
N VAL A 358 27.95 -7.47 13.91
CA VAL A 358 28.06 -6.75 15.20
C VAL A 358 27.28 -7.49 16.29
N GLN A 359 27.72 -8.70 16.63
CA GLN A 359 27.35 -9.30 17.92
C GLN A 359 28.20 -8.65 19.02
N GLN A 360 27.67 -7.61 19.66
CA GLN A 360 28.17 -7.19 20.96
C GLN A 360 27.57 -8.09 22.05
N PRO A 361 28.37 -8.56 23.02
CA PRO A 361 27.86 -9.34 24.14
C PRO A 361 27.02 -8.44 25.05
N LYS A 362 25.70 -8.66 25.09
CA LYS A 362 24.84 -8.00 26.08
C LYS A 362 25.08 -8.62 27.46
N VAL A 363 25.27 -7.74 28.45
CA VAL A 363 25.42 -8.08 29.86
C VAL A 363 24.12 -8.69 30.38
N ARG A 364 24.21 -9.85 31.04
CA ARG A 364 23.07 -10.53 31.69
C ARG A 364 22.43 -9.61 32.74
N PRO A 365 21.11 -9.35 32.70
CA PRO A 365 20.41 -8.74 33.83
C PRO A 365 20.55 -9.63 35.07
N GLN A 366 20.79 -9.03 36.23
CA GLN A 366 20.93 -9.75 37.49
C GLN A 366 19.57 -10.34 37.93
N ALA A 367 19.61 -11.47 38.62
CA ALA A 367 18.46 -12.34 38.94
C ALA A 367 17.35 -11.72 39.82
N ASN A 368 17.47 -10.46 40.25
CA ASN A 368 16.56 -9.84 41.23
C ASN A 368 15.56 -8.81 40.68
N ASP A 369 15.56 -8.50 39.38
CA ASP A 369 14.50 -7.66 38.81
C ASP A 369 13.23 -8.48 38.58
N SER A 370 12.05 -7.91 38.83
CA SER A 370 10.79 -8.46 38.35
C SER A 370 10.79 -8.51 36.82
N PHE A 371 10.32 -9.61 36.21
CA PHE A 371 10.15 -9.65 34.76
C PHE A 371 9.09 -8.62 34.36
N HIS A 372 9.45 -7.72 33.44
CA HIS A 372 8.55 -6.69 32.93
C HIS A 372 8.42 -6.83 31.42
N PHE A 373 7.17 -6.97 30.97
CA PHE A 373 6.87 -6.90 29.55
C PHE A 373 7.13 -5.49 29.02
N ARG A 374 7.77 -5.41 27.85
CA ARG A 374 7.90 -4.14 27.13
C ARG A 374 6.53 -3.66 26.63
N PRO A 375 6.35 -2.35 26.41
CA PRO A 375 5.17 -1.84 25.72
C PRO A 375 4.99 -2.52 24.36
N LEU A 376 3.75 -2.79 23.97
CA LEU A 376 3.45 -3.41 22.68
C LEU A 376 3.43 -2.36 21.58
N ALA A 377 3.89 -2.74 20.38
CA ALA A 377 3.77 -1.88 19.22
C ALA A 377 3.26 -2.60 17.97
N ILE A 378 2.45 -1.88 17.20
CA ILE A 378 2.16 -2.20 15.80
C ILE A 378 2.90 -1.16 14.96
N ILE A 379 3.77 -1.62 14.06
CA ILE A 379 4.57 -0.72 13.23
C ILE A 379 3.83 -0.46 11.93
N SER A 380 3.67 0.81 11.55
CA SER A 380 3.12 1.20 10.24
C SER A 380 4.19 1.89 9.40
N ILE A 381 4.45 1.39 8.19
CA ILE A 381 5.54 1.87 7.33
C ILE A 381 4.93 2.45 6.05
N CYS A 382 5.29 3.69 5.72
CA CYS A 382 4.82 4.38 4.51
C CYS A 382 5.94 5.12 3.76
N LEU A 383 5.79 5.21 2.42
CA LEU A 383 6.78 5.80 1.50
C LEU A 383 6.83 7.34 1.55
N THR A 384 5.70 8.03 1.67
CA THR A 384 5.63 9.50 1.46
C THR A 384 5.35 10.33 2.72
N GLY A 385 5.14 9.68 3.87
CA GLY A 385 5.00 10.34 5.17
C GLY A 385 3.66 11.05 5.40
N GLU A 386 3.15 10.92 6.62
CA GLU A 386 1.98 11.59 7.24
C GLU A 386 0.58 11.09 6.87
N GLY A 387 0.17 11.04 5.59
CA GLY A 387 -1.23 10.73 5.24
C GLY A 387 -1.66 9.27 5.53
N THR A 388 -0.99 8.31 4.89
CA THR A 388 -1.38 6.89 4.93
C THR A 388 -1.14 6.25 6.29
N ALA A 389 -0.07 6.63 6.99
CA ALA A 389 0.23 6.11 8.33
C ALA A 389 -0.80 6.57 9.37
N VAL A 390 -1.30 7.81 9.25
CA VAL A 390 -2.42 8.30 10.05
C VAL A 390 -3.69 7.52 9.74
N THR A 391 -4.00 7.30 8.47
CA THR A 391 -5.17 6.50 8.07
C THR A 391 -5.09 5.06 8.57
N ILE A 392 -3.93 4.39 8.46
CA ILE A 392 -3.70 3.03 9.00
C ILE A 392 -3.96 3.01 10.50
N ARG A 393 -3.38 3.98 11.23
CA ARG A 393 -3.57 4.10 12.68
C ARG A 393 -5.05 4.25 13.03
N ASP A 394 -5.77 5.11 12.32
CA ASP A 394 -7.17 5.39 12.62
C ASP A 394 -8.08 4.21 12.26
N ILE A 395 -7.78 3.46 11.18
CA ILE A 395 -8.48 2.21 10.84
C ILE A 395 -8.24 1.14 11.91
N ILE A 396 -6.98 0.92 12.31
CA ILE A 396 -6.63 -0.06 13.34
C ILE A 396 -7.38 0.26 14.64
N ARG A 397 -7.34 1.52 15.10
CA ARG A 397 -8.06 1.96 16.31
C ARG A 397 -9.57 1.78 16.24
N LYS A 398 -10.15 1.93 15.06
CA LYS A 398 -11.60 1.85 14.88
C LYS A 398 -12.10 0.42 14.73
N GLU A 399 -11.36 -0.41 13.99
CA GLU A 399 -11.83 -1.73 13.54
C GLU A 399 -11.27 -2.88 14.39
N LEU A 400 -10.14 -2.70 15.08
CA LEU A 400 -9.57 -3.72 15.97
C LEU A 400 -9.91 -3.43 17.44
N SER A 401 -10.09 -4.49 18.21
CA SER A 401 -10.33 -4.42 19.65
C SER A 401 -9.03 -4.61 20.41
N PHE A 402 -8.48 -3.52 20.96
CA PHE A 402 -7.31 -3.53 21.84
C PHE A 402 -7.30 -2.32 22.79
N ASP A 403 -6.52 -2.39 23.87
CA ASP A 403 -6.32 -1.26 24.77
C ASP A 403 -5.26 -0.30 24.22
N GLU A 404 -5.67 0.92 23.85
CA GLU A 404 -4.79 1.98 23.35
C GLU A 404 -3.71 2.41 24.36
N LYS A 405 -3.87 2.08 25.65
CA LYS A 405 -2.84 2.31 26.67
C LYS A 405 -1.75 1.25 26.66
N GLU A 406 -2.02 0.08 26.12
CA GLU A 406 -1.09 -1.06 26.09
C GLU A 406 -0.39 -1.23 24.75
N ILE A 407 -1.08 -0.94 23.64
CA ILE A 407 -0.55 -1.04 22.27
C ILE A 407 -0.36 0.33 21.64
N THR A 408 0.88 0.63 21.26
CA THR A 408 1.25 1.86 20.55
C THR A 408 1.38 1.60 19.05
N ILE A 409 0.69 2.39 18.22
CA ILE A 409 0.87 2.34 16.77
C ILE A 409 2.00 3.31 16.40
N VAL A 410 3.14 2.77 15.95
CA VAL A 410 4.35 3.55 15.68
C VAL A 410 4.49 3.74 14.15
N PRO A 411 4.33 4.96 13.63
CA PRO A 411 4.57 5.24 12.23
C PRO A 411 6.08 5.41 11.95
N ILE A 412 6.58 4.67 10.95
CA ILE A 412 7.90 4.86 10.35
C ILE A 412 7.73 5.57 9.01
N ASN A 413 8.30 6.78 8.94
CA ASN A 413 8.37 7.56 7.70
C ASN A 413 9.69 7.25 6.98
N LEU A 414 9.61 7.02 5.68
CA LEU A 414 10.77 6.76 4.81
C LEU A 414 11.51 8.01 4.31
N VAL A 415 11.18 9.19 4.84
CA VAL A 415 11.77 10.46 4.38
C VAL A 415 13.14 10.66 5.04
N GLY A 416 14.20 10.10 4.46
CA GLY A 416 15.56 10.26 4.97
C GLY A 416 16.58 9.25 4.41
N LYS A 417 17.84 9.34 4.87
CA LYS A 417 18.93 8.40 4.57
C LYS A 417 18.94 7.16 5.49
N GLU A 418 18.01 7.06 6.43
CA GLU A 418 17.99 6.00 7.44
C GLU A 418 17.29 4.74 6.92
N SER A 419 17.90 3.58 7.19
CA SER A 419 17.41 2.26 6.83
C SER A 419 16.18 1.87 7.67
N ILE A 420 15.10 1.38 7.01
CA ILE A 420 13.90 0.86 7.70
C ILE A 420 14.28 -0.21 8.73
N TYR A 421 15.24 -1.07 8.38
CA TYR A 421 15.66 -2.16 9.25
C TYR A 421 16.41 -1.68 10.48
N ALA A 422 17.26 -0.65 10.35
CA ALA A 422 17.92 -0.03 11.49
C ALA A 422 16.89 0.56 12.46
N ARG A 423 15.87 1.25 11.92
CA ARG A 423 14.78 1.83 12.71
C ARG A 423 13.90 0.76 13.38
N LEU A 424 13.60 -0.32 12.67
CA LEU A 424 12.94 -1.49 13.25
C LEU A 424 13.78 -2.07 14.39
N GLN A 425 15.09 -2.26 14.20
CA GLN A 425 15.98 -2.75 15.26
C GLN A 425 16.06 -1.83 16.47
N GLU A 426 16.05 -0.51 16.29
CA GLU A 426 15.97 0.43 17.42
C GLU A 426 14.65 0.29 18.16
N LEU A 427 13.53 0.23 17.43
CA LEU A 427 12.21 0.04 18.04
C LEU A 427 12.09 -1.29 18.78
N THR A 428 12.77 -2.35 18.34
CA THR A 428 12.80 -3.62 19.09
C THR A 428 13.52 -3.52 20.43
N LYS A 429 14.28 -2.46 20.73
CA LYS A 429 14.86 -2.26 22.06
C LYS A 429 13.82 -1.72 23.04
N GLU A 430 12.89 -0.90 22.55
CA GLU A 430 11.88 -0.20 23.33
C GLU A 430 10.55 -0.95 23.40
N TYR A 431 10.15 -1.58 22.29
CA TYR A 431 8.85 -2.22 22.12
C TYR A 431 8.97 -3.70 21.83
N GLU A 432 7.93 -4.44 22.21
CA GLU A 432 7.65 -5.76 21.65
C GLU A 432 6.71 -5.58 20.45
N ILE A 433 7.22 -5.89 19.26
CA ILE A 433 6.49 -5.68 17.99
C ILE A 433 5.52 -6.84 17.77
N ILE A 434 4.23 -6.52 17.67
CA ILE A 434 3.16 -7.49 17.36
C ILE A 434 3.22 -7.86 15.88
N CYS A 435 3.18 -6.86 15.02
CA CYS A 435 3.21 -7.01 13.58
C CYS A 435 3.67 -5.72 12.88
N VAL A 436 3.99 -5.85 11.60
CA VAL A 436 4.38 -4.74 10.73
C VAL A 436 3.36 -4.60 9.62
N ILE A 437 2.87 -3.37 9.42
CA ILE A 437 1.96 -3.00 8.34
C ILE A 437 2.72 -2.09 7.38
N SER A 438 2.79 -2.45 6.11
CA SER A 438 3.59 -1.70 5.12
C SER A 438 2.81 -1.43 3.84
N THR A 439 3.07 -0.29 3.20
CA THR A 439 2.54 0.03 1.85
C THR A 439 3.31 -0.65 0.71
N PHE A 440 4.33 -1.44 1.04
CA PHE A 440 5.17 -2.21 0.11
C PHE A 440 5.69 -3.48 0.78
N ALA A 441 6.04 -4.49 -0.01
CA ALA A 441 6.56 -5.75 0.52
C ALA A 441 7.87 -5.52 1.30
N ILE A 442 7.88 -5.94 2.57
CA ILE A 442 9.05 -5.91 3.44
C ILE A 442 9.25 -7.28 4.08
N LYS A 443 10.49 -7.78 4.08
CA LYS A 443 10.80 -9.08 4.69
C LYS A 443 11.26 -8.87 6.12
N THR A 444 10.38 -9.09 7.08
CA THR A 444 10.69 -9.02 8.51
C THR A 444 10.53 -10.39 9.19
N GLU A 445 11.05 -10.52 10.41
CA GLU A 445 10.84 -11.70 11.26
C GLU A 445 9.47 -11.68 11.97
N TYR A 446 8.70 -10.60 11.78
CA TYR A 446 7.38 -10.40 12.36
C TYR A 446 6.29 -10.65 11.32
N PRO A 447 5.06 -11.01 11.76
CA PRO A 447 3.90 -11.01 10.88
C PRO A 447 3.82 -9.67 10.14
N THR A 448 3.92 -9.74 8.82
CA THR A 448 3.94 -8.56 7.96
C THR A 448 2.69 -8.55 7.11
N PHE A 449 1.98 -7.42 7.14
CA PHE A 449 0.73 -7.22 6.45
C PHE A 449 0.87 -6.04 5.51
N GLU A 450 0.45 -6.22 4.27
CA GLU A 450 0.37 -5.11 3.34
C GLU A 450 -0.85 -4.24 3.64
N LEU A 451 -0.82 -2.97 3.20
CA LEU A 451 -1.91 -2.02 3.44
C LEU A 451 -3.31 -2.58 3.09
N TYR A 452 -3.43 -3.33 1.99
CA TYR A 452 -4.70 -3.95 1.58
C TYR A 452 -5.28 -4.90 2.64
N THR A 453 -4.43 -5.47 3.50
CA THR A 453 -4.81 -6.40 4.58
C THR A 453 -5.60 -5.66 5.66
N VAL A 454 -5.21 -4.44 5.99
CA VAL A 454 -5.88 -3.59 6.99
C VAL A 454 -7.20 -3.04 6.44
N MET A 455 -7.39 -3.07 5.12
CA MET A 455 -8.59 -2.55 4.45
C MET A 455 -9.67 -3.62 4.23
N ASN A 456 -9.39 -4.89 4.55
CA ASN A 456 -10.36 -5.98 4.40
C ASN A 456 -10.57 -6.75 5.72
N ARG A 457 -11.77 -7.30 5.92
CA ARG A 457 -12.15 -7.97 7.19
C ARG A 457 -11.29 -9.19 7.52
N ILE A 458 -10.89 -9.97 6.53
CA ILE A 458 -10.08 -11.18 6.73
C ILE A 458 -8.69 -10.80 7.25
N GLY A 459 -8.11 -9.75 6.68
CA GLY A 459 -6.82 -9.23 7.08
C GLY A 459 -6.84 -8.53 8.43
N LEU A 460 -7.89 -7.74 8.71
CA LEU A 460 -8.13 -7.20 10.05
C LEU A 460 -8.27 -8.31 11.09
N GLN A 461 -8.99 -9.40 10.77
CA GLN A 461 -9.08 -10.56 11.66
C GLN A 461 -7.70 -11.16 11.93
N ARG A 462 -6.85 -11.32 10.90
CA ARG A 462 -5.48 -11.83 11.11
C ARG A 462 -4.62 -10.94 12.00
N ILE A 463 -4.82 -9.61 11.94
CA ILE A 463 -4.13 -8.67 12.83
C ILE A 463 -4.70 -8.79 14.25
N GLN A 464 -6.02 -8.92 14.37
CA GLN A 464 -6.68 -9.19 15.66
C GLN A 464 -6.18 -10.49 16.29
N ASP A 465 -6.01 -11.55 15.49
CA ASP A 465 -5.48 -12.83 15.98
C ASP A 465 -4.07 -12.66 16.55
N CYS A 466 -3.20 -11.85 15.91
CA CYS A 466 -1.88 -11.52 16.47
C CYS A 466 -1.96 -10.76 17.80
N ILE A 467 -2.92 -9.84 17.94
CA ILE A 467 -3.16 -9.10 19.19
C ILE A 467 -3.66 -10.05 20.28
N ASP A 468 -4.66 -10.88 19.96
CA ASP A 468 -5.29 -11.82 20.87
C ASP A 468 -4.29 -12.88 21.35
N GLU A 469 -3.39 -13.35 20.47
CA GLU A 469 -2.30 -14.25 20.85
C GLU A 469 -1.38 -13.60 21.90
N ILE A 470 -0.97 -12.34 21.69
CA ILE A 470 -0.07 -11.65 22.63
C ILE A 470 -0.75 -11.36 23.96
N TYR A 471 -2.02 -10.98 23.95
CA TYR A 471 -2.81 -10.83 25.17
C TYR A 471 -3.00 -12.16 25.89
N THR A 472 -3.23 -13.24 25.15
CA THR A 472 -3.31 -14.58 25.72
C THR A 472 -2.00 -14.95 26.39
N TYR A 473 -0.86 -14.70 25.74
CA TYR A 473 0.47 -15.00 26.31
C TYR A 473 0.74 -14.20 27.59
N ARG A 474 0.40 -12.90 27.61
CA ARG A 474 0.59 -12.05 28.79
C ARG A 474 -0.38 -12.39 29.92
N SER A 475 -1.59 -12.86 29.61
CA SER A 475 -2.62 -13.23 30.58
C SER A 475 -2.58 -14.70 31.05
N ILE A 476 -1.51 -15.42 30.73
CA ILE A 476 -1.29 -16.79 31.22
C ILE A 476 -1.32 -16.81 32.76
N LYS A 477 -0.82 -15.76 33.43
CA LYS A 477 -0.81 -15.66 34.90
C LYS A 477 -2.22 -15.76 35.49
N GLU A 478 -3.13 -14.92 35.04
CA GLU A 478 -4.52 -14.85 35.52
C GLU A 478 -5.25 -16.16 35.20
N THR A 479 -5.02 -16.69 34.00
CA THR A 479 -5.59 -17.96 33.56
C THR A 479 -5.15 -19.09 34.48
N ILE A 480 -3.87 -19.18 34.81
CA ILE A 480 -3.36 -20.27 35.64
C ILE A 480 -3.82 -20.11 37.09
N LEU A 481 -3.75 -18.90 37.67
CA LEU A 481 -4.21 -18.65 39.03
C LEU A 481 -5.69 -19.03 39.24
N LYS A 482 -6.52 -18.89 38.19
CA LYS A 482 -7.94 -19.26 38.25
C LYS A 482 -8.16 -20.77 38.33
N TYR A 483 -7.31 -21.57 37.70
CA TYR A 483 -7.51 -23.03 37.57
C TYR A 483 -6.54 -23.86 38.42
N TYR A 484 -5.47 -23.25 38.94
CA TYR A 484 -4.38 -23.93 39.62
C TYR A 484 -3.97 -23.15 40.89
N ASP A 485 -4.03 -23.84 42.03
CA ASP A 485 -3.55 -23.32 43.32
C ASP A 485 -2.03 -23.52 43.44
N MET A 486 -1.28 -22.57 42.87
CA MET A 486 0.19 -22.58 42.81
C MET A 486 0.74 -21.25 43.36
N PRO A 487 1.12 -21.17 44.64
CA PRO A 487 1.60 -19.93 45.27
C PRO A 487 2.88 -19.36 44.62
N GLU A 488 3.70 -20.24 44.05
CA GLU A 488 4.99 -19.93 43.42
C GLU A 488 4.85 -19.56 41.92
N ILE A 489 3.62 -19.44 41.40
CA ILE A 489 3.39 -19.33 39.95
C ILE A 489 3.97 -18.05 39.34
N GLU A 490 4.05 -16.98 40.12
CA GLU A 490 4.54 -15.68 39.64
C GLU A 490 6.04 -15.68 39.36
N GLU A 491 6.82 -16.25 40.26
CA GLU A 491 8.26 -16.46 40.08
C GLU A 491 8.51 -17.45 38.93
N LEU A 492 7.74 -18.55 38.90
CA LEU A 492 7.85 -19.55 37.86
C LEU A 492 7.53 -18.99 36.46
N LEU A 493 6.45 -18.22 36.32
CA LEU A 493 6.08 -17.60 35.04
C LEU A 493 7.12 -16.59 34.59
N SER A 494 7.70 -15.83 35.52
CA SER A 494 8.81 -14.91 35.23
C SER A 494 10.00 -15.69 34.65
N SER A 495 10.34 -16.83 35.22
CA SER A 495 11.38 -17.73 34.70
C SER A 495 11.01 -18.32 33.33
N ILE A 496 9.75 -18.70 33.11
CA ILE A 496 9.25 -19.20 31.82
C ILE A 496 9.34 -18.14 30.72
N TYR A 497 8.90 -16.91 31.00
CA TYR A 497 8.94 -15.84 30.00
C TYR A 497 10.38 -15.50 29.60
N ARG A 498 11.28 -15.38 30.58
CA ARG A 498 12.72 -15.16 30.32
C ARG A 498 13.34 -16.30 29.53
N PHE A 499 13.04 -17.54 29.92
CA PHE A 499 13.52 -18.73 29.22
C PHE A 499 13.04 -18.74 27.76
N ASN A 500 11.76 -18.47 27.51
CA ASN A 500 11.20 -18.40 26.16
C ASN A 500 11.87 -17.32 25.32
N ASP A 501 12.14 -16.14 25.89
CA ASP A 501 12.80 -15.04 25.18
C ASP A 501 14.25 -15.38 24.84
N GLU A 502 15.02 -15.93 25.78
CA GLU A 502 16.40 -16.36 25.51
C GLU A 502 16.46 -17.52 24.50
N VAL A 503 15.54 -18.48 24.56
CA VAL A 503 15.49 -19.56 23.55
C VAL A 503 15.12 -18.98 22.19
N ASN A 504 14.17 -18.04 22.12
CA ASN A 504 13.77 -17.40 20.88
C ASN A 504 14.92 -16.66 20.19
N GLU A 505 15.79 -15.98 20.96
CA GLU A 505 16.99 -15.31 20.44
C GLU A 505 18.03 -16.29 19.86
N MET A 506 18.04 -17.55 20.32
CA MET A 506 18.96 -18.59 19.84
C MET A 506 18.43 -19.36 18.62
N MET A 507 17.19 -19.10 18.18
CA MET A 507 16.48 -19.87 17.15
C MET A 507 16.30 -19.06 15.86
N SER A 508 16.43 -19.73 14.71
CA SER A 508 16.14 -19.15 13.39
C SER A 508 15.48 -20.22 12.51
N PRO A 509 14.20 -20.05 12.10
CA PRO A 509 13.32 -18.89 12.37
C PRO A 509 12.94 -18.75 13.86
N SER A 510 12.49 -17.55 14.24
CA SER A 510 11.98 -17.26 15.59
C SER A 510 10.68 -18.02 15.87
N LEU A 511 10.39 -18.25 17.15
CA LEU A 511 9.16 -18.86 17.64
C LEU A 511 7.99 -17.88 17.54
N PHE A 512 6.83 -18.36 17.09
CA PHE A 512 5.60 -17.59 17.13
C PHE A 512 5.10 -17.44 18.57
N VAL A 513 4.24 -16.45 18.82
CA VAL A 513 3.63 -16.25 20.14
C VAL A 513 2.80 -17.46 20.56
N SER A 514 2.02 -18.02 19.62
CA SER A 514 1.29 -19.28 19.82
C SER A 514 2.19 -20.46 20.24
N ASP A 515 3.40 -20.56 19.69
CA ASP A 515 4.39 -21.55 20.13
C ASP A 515 4.81 -21.31 21.57
N LYS A 516 5.15 -20.05 21.91
CA LYS A 516 5.54 -19.67 23.29
C LYS A 516 4.43 -20.01 24.30
N ILE A 517 3.15 -19.79 23.95
CA ILE A 517 2.00 -20.17 24.80
C ILE A 517 2.02 -21.69 25.04
N GLY A 518 2.09 -22.48 23.97
CA GLY A 518 2.09 -23.95 24.08
C GLY A 518 3.28 -24.47 24.89
N LEU A 519 4.46 -23.90 24.67
CA LEU A 519 5.69 -24.24 25.37
C LEU A 519 5.63 -23.88 26.86
N SER A 520 5.08 -22.71 27.22
CA SER A 520 4.81 -22.33 28.60
C SER A 520 3.93 -23.37 29.29
N PHE A 521 2.83 -23.79 28.66
CA PHE A 521 1.95 -24.83 29.22
C PHE A 521 2.63 -26.19 29.33
N HIS A 522 3.52 -26.56 28.40
CA HIS A 522 4.32 -27.79 28.52
C HIS A 522 5.25 -27.75 29.73
N ILE A 523 5.96 -26.64 29.95
CA ILE A 523 6.85 -26.47 31.11
C ILE A 523 6.02 -26.55 32.40
N ILE A 524 4.91 -25.80 32.49
CA ILE A 524 4.02 -25.82 33.67
C ILE A 524 3.46 -27.23 33.93
N GLY A 525 3.00 -27.91 32.88
CA GLY A 525 2.50 -29.28 32.97
C GLY A 525 3.57 -30.25 33.46
N MET A 526 4.80 -30.13 32.95
CA MET A 526 5.93 -30.94 33.40
C MET A 526 6.25 -30.69 34.88
N LEU A 527 6.35 -29.44 35.29
CA LEU A 527 6.62 -29.05 36.68
C LEU A 527 5.54 -29.58 37.64
N ARG A 528 4.28 -29.54 37.23
CA ARG A 528 3.17 -30.10 38.00
C ARG A 528 3.27 -31.62 38.16
N LYS A 529 3.64 -32.35 37.11
CA LYS A 529 3.86 -33.81 37.19
C LYS A 529 4.96 -34.15 38.19
N ILE A 530 6.04 -33.35 38.19
CA ILE A 530 7.16 -33.51 39.12
C ILE A 530 6.72 -33.26 40.56
N LYS A 531 6.02 -32.16 40.84
CA LYS A 531 5.49 -31.83 42.18
C LYS A 531 4.52 -32.91 42.70
N ARG A 532 3.81 -33.59 41.81
CA ARG A 532 2.90 -34.71 42.12
C ARG A 532 3.56 -36.08 42.18
N LYS A 533 4.87 -36.17 41.89
CA LYS A 533 5.62 -37.44 41.80
C LYS A 533 5.01 -38.42 40.80
N GLU A 534 4.44 -37.90 39.71
CA GLU A 534 3.92 -38.71 38.61
C GLU A 534 5.07 -39.29 37.78
N GLN A 535 4.86 -40.45 37.16
CA GLN A 535 5.85 -41.06 36.28
C GLN A 535 5.96 -40.27 34.97
N ILE A 536 7.19 -39.92 34.59
CA ILE A 536 7.47 -39.20 33.35
C ILE A 536 7.73 -40.21 32.24
N PRO A 537 7.15 -40.03 31.04
CA PRO A 537 7.38 -40.93 29.92
C PRO A 537 8.86 -40.97 29.54
N HIS A 538 9.37 -42.18 29.28
CA HIS A 538 10.72 -42.36 28.77
C HIS A 538 10.87 -41.67 27.40
N PHE A 539 12.03 -41.07 27.14
CA PHE A 539 12.32 -40.45 25.85
C PHE A 539 12.96 -41.48 24.90
N GLU A 540 12.22 -41.94 23.90
CA GLU A 540 12.71 -42.94 22.96
C GLU A 540 13.80 -42.35 22.03
N LYS A 541 15.04 -42.84 22.19
CA LYS A 541 16.15 -42.56 21.27
C LYS A 541 15.84 -43.13 19.88
N GLY A 542 15.40 -42.28 18.97
CA GLY A 542 15.03 -42.63 17.60
C GLY A 542 13.97 -41.73 16.98
N MET A 543 13.30 -40.88 17.78
CA MET A 543 12.26 -40.00 17.27
C MET A 543 12.76 -38.85 16.38
N VAL A 544 14.04 -38.45 16.39
CA VAL A 544 14.55 -37.41 15.46
C VAL A 544 16.07 -37.47 15.18
N SER A 545 16.45 -37.12 13.95
CA SER A 545 17.75 -36.52 13.61
C SER A 545 17.52 -35.09 13.11
N PHE A 546 17.86 -34.06 13.88
CA PHE A 546 17.86 -32.68 13.38
C PHE A 546 19.26 -32.33 12.86
N PRO A 547 19.41 -31.73 11.67
CA PRO A 547 20.70 -31.29 11.14
C PRO A 547 21.45 -30.29 12.04
N GLN A 548 20.76 -29.63 12.97
CA GLN A 548 21.28 -28.61 13.90
C GLN A 548 21.60 -29.15 15.33
N ASP A 549 21.47 -30.47 15.55
CA ASP A 549 21.43 -31.10 16.88
C ASP A 549 22.65 -30.90 17.77
N LYS A 550 23.84 -30.71 17.21
CA LYS A 550 25.08 -30.81 17.99
C LYS A 550 25.34 -29.59 18.90
N TYR A 551 24.74 -28.44 18.59
CA TYR A 551 25.02 -27.17 19.28
C TYR A 551 23.83 -26.58 20.03
N ILE A 552 22.61 -26.67 19.48
CA ILE A 552 21.43 -26.03 20.09
C ILE A 552 20.90 -26.87 21.26
N VAL A 553 20.79 -28.20 21.11
CA VAL A 553 20.23 -29.08 22.15
C VAL A 553 20.99 -28.96 23.48
N PRO A 554 22.33 -29.06 23.54
CA PRO A 554 23.04 -28.90 24.81
C PRO A 554 22.88 -27.50 25.42
N LYS A 555 22.84 -26.45 24.61
CA LYS A 555 22.61 -25.07 25.06
C LYS A 555 21.23 -24.91 25.68
N LEU A 556 20.20 -25.40 25.01
CA LEU A 556 18.81 -25.31 25.46
C LEU A 556 18.61 -26.09 26.77
N LYS A 557 19.21 -27.29 26.89
CA LYS A 557 19.21 -28.05 28.14
C LYS A 557 19.89 -27.30 29.29
N ASN A 558 21.09 -26.75 29.06
CA ASN A 558 21.80 -25.99 30.07
C ASN A 558 21.01 -24.75 30.50
N LEU A 559 20.46 -24.03 29.52
CA LEU A 559 19.62 -22.86 29.78
C LEU A 559 18.38 -23.23 30.60
N PHE A 560 17.72 -24.35 30.28
CA PHE A 560 16.59 -24.84 31.05
C PHE A 560 16.99 -25.15 32.51
N LEU A 561 18.14 -25.80 32.71
CA LEU A 561 18.67 -26.04 34.05
C LEU A 561 18.97 -24.73 34.78
N ASP A 562 19.52 -23.72 34.11
CA ASP A 562 19.84 -22.44 34.73
C ASP A 562 18.59 -21.72 35.24
N TYR A 563 17.46 -21.82 34.53
CA TYR A 563 16.20 -21.18 34.91
C TYR A 563 15.36 -21.97 35.92
N PHE A 564 15.39 -23.30 35.87
CA PHE A 564 14.42 -24.12 36.60
C PHE A 564 15.02 -25.08 37.63
N ARG A 565 16.35 -25.17 37.78
CA ARG A 565 16.98 -26.09 38.73
C ARG A 565 16.50 -25.88 40.17
N GLU A 566 16.33 -24.64 40.59
CA GLU A 566 15.87 -24.33 41.96
C GLU A 566 14.38 -24.64 42.17
N HIS A 567 13.59 -24.66 41.10
CA HIS A 567 12.17 -25.06 41.12
C HIS A 567 11.97 -26.58 41.00
N LEU A 568 13.04 -27.36 40.85
CA LEU A 568 12.98 -28.77 40.46
C LEU A 568 13.84 -29.65 41.38
N GLU A 569 13.19 -30.45 42.24
CA GLU A 569 13.89 -31.38 43.15
C GLU A 569 14.63 -32.51 42.40
N ILE A 570 14.11 -32.96 41.25
CA ILE A 570 14.72 -34.02 40.42
C ILE A 570 14.51 -33.68 38.94
N ILE A 571 15.59 -33.42 38.21
CA ILE A 571 15.60 -33.32 36.74
C ILE A 571 16.37 -34.51 36.18
N ASN A 572 15.75 -35.28 35.28
CA ASN A 572 16.42 -36.36 34.57
C ASN A 572 16.59 -36.04 33.09
N GLU A 573 17.41 -36.83 32.39
CA GLU A 573 17.70 -36.58 30.97
C GLU A 573 16.48 -36.73 30.06
N ASP A 574 15.53 -37.59 30.40
CA ASP A 574 14.30 -37.75 29.62
C ASP A 574 13.49 -36.45 29.60
N MET A 575 13.38 -35.75 30.73
CA MET A 575 12.73 -34.43 30.80
C MET A 575 13.42 -33.40 29.90
N LEU A 576 14.74 -33.30 30.00
CA LEU A 576 15.53 -32.36 29.22
C LEU A 576 15.43 -32.65 27.70
N ASN A 577 15.34 -33.92 27.32
CA ASN A 577 15.10 -34.33 25.94
C ASN A 577 13.69 -33.95 25.47
N HIS A 578 12.65 -34.16 26.28
CA HIS A 578 11.27 -33.75 25.96
C HIS A 578 11.14 -32.23 25.78
N VAL A 579 11.79 -31.45 26.64
CA VAL A 579 11.83 -29.98 26.49
C VAL A 579 12.54 -29.61 25.20
N ALA A 580 13.76 -30.09 24.95
CA ALA A 580 14.49 -29.79 23.73
C ALA A 580 13.71 -30.17 22.46
N TYR A 581 13.05 -31.33 22.48
CA TYR A 581 12.18 -31.77 21.39
C TYR A 581 10.99 -30.83 21.16
N ALA A 582 10.31 -30.40 22.23
CA ALA A 582 9.14 -29.52 22.12
C ALA A 582 9.46 -28.17 21.46
N TYR A 583 10.66 -27.63 21.68
CA TYR A 583 11.12 -26.39 21.05
C TYR A 583 11.58 -26.63 19.59
N LEU A 584 12.33 -27.70 19.33
CA LEU A 584 12.82 -28.01 17.97
C LEU A 584 11.71 -28.46 17.01
N ALA A 585 10.70 -29.19 17.49
CA ALA A 585 9.58 -29.61 16.66
C ALA A 585 8.77 -28.41 16.13
N ARG A 586 8.68 -27.33 16.91
CA ARG A 586 7.95 -26.11 16.55
C ARG A 586 8.73 -25.21 15.58
N SER A 587 10.06 -25.20 15.63
CA SER A 587 10.86 -24.40 14.68
C SER A 587 11.00 -25.02 13.28
N VAL A 588 10.82 -26.33 13.13
CA VAL A 588 11.02 -27.06 11.86
C VAL A 588 9.74 -27.17 11.01
N SER A 589 8.56 -27.01 11.62
CA SER A 589 7.26 -27.36 11.03
C SER A 589 6.83 -26.54 9.79
N TYR A 590 7.62 -25.57 9.31
CA TYR A 590 7.32 -24.80 8.10
C TYR A 590 8.18 -25.14 6.86
N ILE A 591 9.22 -25.98 6.99
CA ILE A 591 10.04 -26.37 5.82
C ILE A 591 9.32 -27.42 4.95
N ALA A 592 8.28 -28.08 5.47
CA ALA A 592 7.59 -29.17 4.76
C ALA A 592 6.39 -28.74 3.89
N ASN A 593 5.94 -27.47 3.94
CA ASN A 593 4.72 -27.01 3.25
C ASN A 593 4.92 -25.74 2.38
N SER A 594 6.12 -25.55 1.81
CA SER A 594 6.38 -24.52 0.77
C SER A 594 6.29 -25.08 -0.63
#